data_AF-A0A968VXT3-F1
#
_entry.id   AF-A0A968VXT3-F1
#
_cell.length_a   1.000
_cell.length_b   1.000
_cell.length_c   1.000
_cell.angle_alpha   90.00
_cell.angle_beta   90.00
_cell.angle_gamma   90.00
#
_symmetry.space_group_name_H-M   'P 1'
#
loop_
_entity.id
_entity.type
_entity.pdbx_description
1 polymer ?
#
loop_
_entity_poly.entity_id
_entity_poly.type
_entity_poly.pdbx_seq_one_letter_code
_entity_poly.pdbx_strand_id
1 'polypeptide(L)'
;MARIDNWSTGNRTPKYKKAVPMEGQNGFRTISVALAGDYMFLHGEQTRGEVRVYTTDSFNMAGKMVPGTEVGGNSETGWGDVPYTIDAWKRQNGEYVVCIEEDAKAKFLVYRWKPEAGIVEGYPEIEITSPTNRAFTGQGNHIVLEVQTKDNGSIAKVEYFAGDTLLGERPRNHFLLPGPVPAKAST
;
A
#
# COMPACT_ATOMS: atom_id res chain seq x y z
N MET A 1 -14.43 20.51 -10.98
CA MET A 1 -13.19 20.66 -11.77
C MET A 1 -13.47 20.63 -13.27
N ALA A 2 -12.54 21.15 -14.06
CA ALA A 2 -12.63 21.17 -15.52
C ALA A 2 -11.32 20.64 -16.13
N ARG A 3 -11.42 19.83 -17.19
CA ARG A 3 -10.25 19.46 -18.02
C ARG A 3 -10.24 20.32 -19.27
N ILE A 4 -9.10 20.96 -19.52
CA ILE A 4 -8.89 21.78 -20.72
C ILE A 4 -7.64 21.27 -21.42
N ASP A 5 -7.84 20.50 -22.49
CA ASP A 5 -6.75 19.97 -23.30
C ASP A 5 -6.07 21.14 -24.04
N ASN A 6 -4.75 21.11 -24.14
CA ASN A 6 -3.95 22.12 -24.86
C ASN A 6 -4.15 23.56 -24.35
N TRP A 7 -4.35 23.73 -23.04
CA TRP A 7 -4.48 25.06 -22.43
C TRP A 7 -3.26 25.96 -22.72
N SER A 8 -2.05 25.38 -22.65
CA SER A 8 -0.81 26.12 -22.92
C SER A 8 -0.70 26.64 -24.36
N THR A 9 -1.44 26.06 -25.31
CA THR A 9 -1.45 26.48 -26.72
C THR A 9 -2.64 27.40 -27.05
N GLY A 10 -3.34 27.92 -26.04
CA GLY A 10 -4.40 28.91 -26.22
C GLY A 10 -5.83 28.35 -26.17
N ASN A 11 -6.03 27.03 -26.05
CA ASN A 11 -7.38 26.49 -25.86
C ASN A 11 -7.92 26.92 -24.48
N ARG A 12 -9.15 27.44 -24.44
CA ARG A 12 -9.86 27.81 -23.21
C ARG A 12 -11.18 27.05 -23.03
N THR A 13 -11.52 26.19 -23.98
CA THR A 13 -12.78 25.44 -24.00
C THR A 13 -12.62 24.15 -23.20
N PRO A 14 -13.40 23.98 -22.11
CA PRO A 14 -13.38 22.75 -21.34
C PRO A 14 -13.86 21.57 -22.15
N LYS A 15 -13.09 20.47 -22.12
CA LYS A 15 -13.53 19.18 -22.65
C LYS A 15 -14.69 18.61 -21.84
N TYR A 16 -14.64 18.81 -20.52
CA TYR A 16 -15.75 18.58 -19.62
C TYR A 16 -15.62 19.42 -18.35
N LYS A 17 -16.75 19.58 -17.65
CA LYS A 17 -16.84 20.08 -16.28
C LYS A 17 -17.58 19.03 -15.46
N LYS A 18 -16.99 18.57 -14.37
CA LYS A 18 -17.64 17.62 -13.44
C LYS A 18 -17.32 18.01 -12.00
N ALA A 19 -18.29 17.85 -11.12
CA ALA A 19 -18.06 17.92 -9.70
C ALA A 19 -17.25 16.68 -9.29
N VAL A 20 -16.13 16.89 -8.63
CA VAL A 20 -15.46 15.81 -7.91
C VAL A 20 -16.15 15.73 -6.56
N PRO A 21 -16.49 14.53 -6.06
CA PRO A 21 -17.11 14.39 -4.75
C PRO A 21 -16.08 14.70 -3.65
N MET A 22 -15.79 15.99 -3.48
CA MET A 22 -14.74 16.53 -2.59
C MET A 22 -15.24 16.72 -1.15
N GLU A 23 -16.56 16.75 -0.95
CA GLU A 23 -17.21 17.00 0.35
C GLU A 23 -18.32 15.98 0.64
N GLY A 24 -18.41 15.56 1.90
CA GLY A 24 -19.68 15.15 2.52
C GLY A 24 -20.19 13.74 2.25
N GLN A 25 -19.50 12.89 1.49
CA GLN A 25 -19.77 11.44 1.54
C GLN A 25 -18.82 10.76 2.52
N ASN A 26 -19.39 10.36 3.66
CA ASN A 26 -18.74 9.59 4.74
C ASN A 26 -17.60 10.32 5.49
N GLY A 27 -17.66 11.65 5.63
CA GLY A 27 -16.73 12.38 6.51
C GLY A 27 -15.31 12.55 5.96
N PHE A 28 -15.11 12.51 4.64
CA PHE A 28 -13.82 12.86 4.02
C PHE A 28 -13.92 14.28 3.45
N ARG A 29 -13.11 15.21 3.97
CA ARG A 29 -13.04 16.58 3.45
C ARG A 29 -11.74 16.78 2.71
N THR A 30 -11.82 16.88 1.39
CA THR A 30 -10.63 17.09 0.56
C THR A 30 -10.10 18.50 0.75
N ILE A 31 -8.82 18.64 1.10
CA ILE A 31 -8.14 19.94 1.17
C ILE A 31 -6.93 20.01 0.21
N SER A 32 -6.46 18.86 -0.25
CA SER A 32 -5.26 18.73 -1.07
C SER A 32 -5.49 17.76 -2.23
N VAL A 33 -4.92 18.09 -3.39
CA VAL A 33 -5.01 17.27 -4.60
C VAL A 33 -3.66 17.23 -5.31
N ALA A 34 -3.24 16.04 -5.74
CA ALA A 34 -2.11 15.84 -6.63
C ALA A 34 -2.57 15.17 -7.93
N LEU A 35 -2.01 15.59 -9.06
CA LEU A 35 -2.26 15.01 -10.38
C LEU A 35 -0.99 14.29 -10.84
N ALA A 36 -1.13 13.01 -11.21
CA ALA A 36 -0.04 12.28 -11.84
C ALA A 36 -0.60 11.35 -12.92
N GLY A 37 -0.10 11.53 -14.15
CA GLY A 37 -0.52 10.73 -15.30
C GLY A 37 -2.03 10.73 -15.48
N ASP A 38 -2.62 9.54 -15.40
CA ASP A 38 -4.03 9.30 -15.68
C ASP A 38 -4.92 9.45 -14.43
N TYR A 39 -4.33 9.69 -13.26
CA TYR A 39 -5.01 9.70 -11.98
C TYR A 39 -4.81 10.99 -11.18
N MET A 40 -5.73 11.17 -10.26
CA MET A 40 -5.80 12.27 -9.33
C MET A 40 -5.94 11.71 -7.92
N PHE A 41 -5.15 12.23 -7.00
CA PHE A 41 -5.00 11.77 -5.64
C PHE A 41 -5.48 12.84 -4.68
N LEU A 42 -6.43 12.51 -3.82
CA LEU A 42 -7.10 13.43 -2.92
C LEU A 42 -6.72 13.09 -1.48
N HIS A 43 -6.30 14.09 -0.72
CA HIS A 43 -6.01 13.99 0.72
C HIS A 43 -6.64 15.17 1.47
N GLY A 44 -6.86 15.01 2.77
CA GLY A 44 -7.91 15.77 3.43
C GLY A 44 -7.94 15.71 4.95
N GLU A 45 -8.86 16.47 5.51
CA GLU A 45 -9.25 16.34 6.90
C GLU A 45 -10.13 15.11 7.12
N GLN A 46 -10.11 14.59 8.35
CA GLN A 46 -10.86 13.41 8.76
C GLN A 46 -10.50 12.15 7.96
N THR A 47 -9.33 12.14 7.32
CA THR A 47 -8.86 11.06 6.45
C THR A 47 -8.02 10.03 7.17
N ARG A 48 -7.34 10.39 8.27
CA ARG A 48 -6.41 9.49 8.97
C ARG A 48 -5.37 8.91 8.01
N GLY A 49 -4.81 9.75 7.14
CA GLY A 49 -3.88 9.37 6.08
C GLY A 49 -4.52 8.72 4.85
N GLU A 50 -5.84 8.57 4.79
CA GLU A 50 -6.54 8.09 3.60
C GLU A 50 -6.24 9.00 2.40
N VAL A 51 -5.85 8.36 1.28
CA VAL A 51 -5.76 8.99 -0.03
C VAL A 51 -6.75 8.34 -0.97
N ARG A 52 -7.65 9.12 -1.55
CA ARG A 52 -8.60 8.65 -2.57
C ARG A 52 -8.06 8.87 -3.96
N VAL A 53 -8.21 7.89 -4.83
CA VAL A 53 -7.72 7.93 -6.21
C VAL A 53 -8.90 8.01 -7.16
N TYR A 54 -8.85 8.95 -8.09
CA TYR A 54 -9.86 9.13 -9.14
C TYR A 54 -9.20 9.15 -10.51
N THR A 55 -9.86 8.60 -11.52
CA THR A 55 -9.45 8.77 -12.91
C THR A 55 -9.58 10.23 -13.32
N THR A 56 -8.61 10.77 -14.05
CA THR A 56 -8.68 12.17 -14.49
C THR A 56 -9.77 12.41 -15.53
N ASP A 57 -10.04 11.43 -16.41
CA ASP A 57 -10.94 11.53 -17.57
C ASP A 57 -12.44 11.55 -17.22
N SER A 58 -12.85 10.71 -16.28
CA SER A 58 -14.25 10.46 -15.94
C SER A 58 -14.56 10.81 -14.48
N PHE A 59 -13.55 11.11 -13.67
CA PHE A 59 -13.66 11.30 -12.21
C PHE A 59 -14.37 10.16 -11.49
N ASN A 60 -14.19 8.93 -11.98
CA ASN A 60 -14.62 7.75 -11.27
C ASN A 60 -13.57 7.38 -10.23
N MET A 61 -14.01 6.88 -9.08
CA MET A 61 -13.08 6.40 -8.06
C MET A 61 -12.34 5.17 -8.58
N ALA A 62 -11.02 5.24 -8.61
CA ALA A 62 -10.13 4.21 -9.11
C ALA A 62 -9.50 3.38 -7.99
N GLY A 63 -9.46 3.92 -6.77
CA GLY A 63 -8.85 3.24 -5.64
C GLY A 63 -8.76 4.13 -4.41
N LYS A 64 -8.14 3.58 -3.38
CA LYS A 64 -7.87 4.22 -2.10
C LYS A 64 -6.59 3.64 -1.52
N MET A 65 -5.83 4.46 -0.79
CA MET A 65 -4.71 4.04 0.05
C MET A 65 -5.02 4.42 1.49
N VAL A 66 -4.70 3.53 2.43
CA VAL A 66 -4.83 3.75 3.86
C VAL A 66 -3.53 3.33 4.56
N PRO A 67 -3.17 3.92 5.71
CA PRO A 67 -1.99 3.51 6.46
C PRO A 67 -2.13 2.06 6.93
N GLY A 68 -1.14 1.22 6.60
CA GLY A 68 -1.08 -0.16 7.08
C GLY A 68 -0.36 -0.29 8.42
N THR A 69 -0.27 -1.51 8.92
CA THR A 69 0.38 -1.82 10.21
C THR A 69 1.86 -1.44 10.23
N GLU A 70 2.53 -1.46 9.07
CA GLU A 70 3.93 -1.06 8.88
C GLU A 70 4.20 0.41 9.26
N VAL A 71 3.18 1.26 9.25
CA VAL A 71 3.24 2.65 9.71
C VAL A 71 2.41 2.91 10.98
N GLY A 72 1.96 1.85 11.66
CA GLY A 72 1.13 1.91 12.88
C GLY A 72 -0.37 1.99 12.62
N GLY A 73 -0.80 1.94 11.35
CA GLY A 73 -2.20 1.93 10.95
C GLY A 73 -2.93 3.26 11.17
N ASN A 74 -4.24 3.20 10.95
CA ASN A 74 -5.14 4.35 11.00
C ASN A 74 -5.19 5.05 12.38
N SER A 75 -5.00 4.30 13.47
CA SER A 75 -4.99 4.85 14.84
C SER A 75 -3.74 5.68 15.13
N GLU A 76 -2.64 5.38 14.45
CA GLU A 76 -1.37 6.09 14.55
C GLU A 76 -1.13 7.01 13.35
N THR A 77 -2.20 7.59 12.79
CA THR A 77 -2.10 8.52 11.67
C THR A 77 -3.06 9.71 11.87
N GLY A 78 -2.54 10.92 11.68
CA GLY A 78 -3.22 12.21 11.73
C GLY A 78 -4.05 12.50 10.48
N TRP A 79 -4.61 13.70 10.43
CA TRP A 79 -5.36 14.18 9.26
C TRP A 79 -4.40 14.93 8.33
N GLY A 80 -4.89 15.35 7.17
CA GLY A 80 -4.26 16.45 6.45
C GLY A 80 -4.80 17.74 7.03
N ASP A 81 -3.91 18.57 7.57
CA ASP A 81 -4.29 19.70 8.42
C ASP A 81 -4.09 21.05 7.72
N VAL A 82 -3.36 21.02 6.59
CA VAL A 82 -3.03 22.18 5.77
C VAL A 82 -3.25 21.88 4.27
N PRO A 83 -3.41 22.90 3.40
CA PRO A 83 -3.46 22.68 1.96
C PRO A 83 -2.11 22.23 1.41
N TYR A 84 -2.12 21.56 0.25
CA TYR A 84 -0.92 21.07 -0.47
C TYR A 84 -0.13 19.99 0.28
N THR A 85 -0.82 19.20 1.10
CA THR A 85 -0.25 18.11 1.90
C THR A 85 0.02 16.83 1.13
N ILE A 86 -0.20 16.81 -0.18
CA ILE A 86 -0.01 15.65 -1.04
C ILE A 86 0.78 15.99 -2.28
N ASP A 87 1.67 15.08 -2.67
CA ASP A 87 2.32 15.07 -3.97
C ASP A 87 2.37 13.64 -4.54
N ALA A 88 2.43 13.50 -5.86
CA ALA A 88 2.35 12.20 -6.53
C ALA A 88 3.17 12.14 -7.82
N TRP A 89 3.79 10.98 -8.07
CA TRP A 89 4.61 10.74 -9.26
C TRP A 89 4.33 9.37 -9.88
N LYS A 90 4.15 9.33 -11.21
CA LYS A 90 4.07 8.08 -11.99
C LYS A 90 5.46 7.54 -12.27
N ARG A 91 5.70 6.28 -11.93
CA ARG A 91 6.90 5.51 -12.26
C ARG A 91 6.75 4.85 -13.63
N GLN A 92 7.88 4.52 -14.27
CA GLN A 92 7.91 3.85 -15.57
C GLN A 92 7.23 2.46 -15.57
N ASN A 93 7.22 1.77 -14.42
CA ASN A 93 6.59 0.46 -14.25
C ASN A 93 5.06 0.54 -14.03
N GLY A 94 4.46 1.73 -14.16
CA GLY A 94 3.04 1.98 -13.99
C GLY A 94 2.57 2.19 -12.54
N GLU A 95 3.45 2.07 -11.55
CA GLU A 95 3.16 2.49 -10.17
C GLU A 95 3.11 4.01 -10.04
N TYR A 96 2.48 4.47 -8.97
CA TYR A 96 2.46 5.82 -8.48
C TYR A 96 3.05 5.83 -7.07
N VAL A 97 3.97 6.76 -6.83
CA VAL A 97 4.44 7.10 -5.48
C VAL A 97 3.62 8.29 -5.04
N VAL A 98 3.01 8.21 -3.87
CA VAL A 98 2.18 9.27 -3.31
C VAL A 98 2.65 9.58 -1.91
N CYS A 99 2.94 10.84 -1.67
CA CYS A 99 3.52 11.32 -0.43
C CYS A 99 2.48 12.20 0.28
N ILE A 100 2.28 11.99 1.59
CA ILE A 100 1.43 12.87 2.39
C ILE A 100 2.11 13.33 3.68
N GLU A 101 1.77 14.56 4.06
CA GLU A 101 2.00 15.08 5.41
C GLU A 101 1.30 14.20 6.46
N GLU A 102 1.97 14.02 7.60
CA GLU A 102 1.35 13.49 8.82
C GLU A 102 2.02 14.14 10.04
N ASP A 103 1.48 15.25 10.51
CA ASP A 103 2.08 16.04 11.59
C ASP A 103 1.78 15.46 12.98
N ALA A 104 0.58 14.88 13.19
CA ALA A 104 0.10 14.42 14.49
C ALA A 104 0.99 13.35 15.15
N LYS A 105 1.62 12.47 14.37
CA LYS A 105 2.62 11.49 14.85
C LYS A 105 4.02 11.77 14.31
N ALA A 106 4.24 12.99 13.78
CA ALA A 106 5.53 13.47 13.25
C ALA A 106 6.15 12.52 12.21
N LYS A 107 5.33 12.05 11.27
CA LYS A 107 5.77 11.18 10.17
C LYS A 107 5.54 11.83 8.81
N PHE A 108 6.07 11.16 7.80
CA PHE A 108 5.72 11.42 6.42
C PHE A 108 5.37 10.08 5.79
N LEU A 109 4.17 9.97 5.21
CA LEU A 109 3.71 8.70 4.66
C LEU A 109 4.00 8.66 3.16
N VAL A 110 4.54 7.55 2.71
CA VAL A 110 4.83 7.28 1.31
C VAL A 110 4.07 6.03 0.90
N TYR A 111 3.02 6.23 0.11
CA TYR A 111 2.27 5.15 -0.49
C TYR A 111 2.85 4.76 -1.85
N ARG A 112 2.73 3.48 -2.16
CA ARG A 112 2.96 2.92 -3.48
C ARG A 112 1.63 2.38 -3.96
N TRP A 113 1.13 2.92 -5.07
CA TRP A 113 -0.16 2.53 -5.62
C TRP A 113 0.00 2.20 -7.09
N LYS A 114 -0.55 1.08 -7.53
CA LYS A 114 -0.62 0.73 -8.94
C LYS A 114 -2.09 0.54 -9.30
N PRO A 115 -2.56 1.08 -10.43
CA PRO A 115 -3.88 0.76 -10.92
C PRO A 115 -3.94 -0.72 -11.29
N GLU A 116 -4.58 -1.52 -10.44
CA GLU A 116 -4.98 -2.88 -10.74
C GLU A 116 -6.44 -2.87 -11.24
N ALA A 117 -6.79 -3.81 -12.10
CA ALA A 117 -8.14 -3.91 -12.63
C ALA A 117 -9.12 -4.37 -11.52
N GLY A 118 -9.63 -3.42 -10.73
CA GLY A 118 -10.61 -3.68 -9.66
C GLY A 118 -10.00 -3.66 -8.26
N ILE A 119 -10.68 -2.95 -7.36
CA ILE A 119 -10.33 -2.61 -5.97
C ILE A 119 -10.14 -3.86 -5.09
N VAL A 120 -9.08 -3.99 -4.27
CA VAL A 120 -9.17 -4.55 -2.89
C VAL A 120 -8.10 -3.98 -1.93
N GLU A 121 -8.50 -3.74 -0.69
CA GLU A 121 -7.76 -3.23 0.48
C GLU A 121 -6.74 -4.20 1.08
N GLY A 122 -5.45 -3.80 1.18
CA GLY A 122 -4.47 -4.45 2.07
C GLY A 122 -3.10 -4.70 1.45
N TYR A 123 -2.08 -4.56 2.28
CA TYR A 123 -0.69 -4.93 1.98
C TYR A 123 -0.55 -6.46 1.97
N PRO A 124 0.51 -7.01 1.36
CA PRO A 124 0.85 -8.41 1.56
C PRO A 124 1.09 -8.68 3.05
N GLU A 125 0.14 -9.37 3.68
CA GLU A 125 0.27 -9.93 5.02
C GLU A 125 0.89 -11.32 4.92
N ILE A 126 1.72 -11.67 5.89
CA ILE A 126 2.28 -13.01 6.04
C ILE A 126 2.24 -13.44 7.51
N GLU A 127 1.78 -14.66 7.75
CA GLU A 127 1.75 -15.30 9.07
C GLU A 127 2.38 -16.69 8.99
N ILE A 128 3.26 -17.02 9.94
CA ILE A 128 3.76 -18.39 10.12
C ILE A 128 2.73 -19.15 10.95
N THR A 129 2.07 -20.13 10.34
CA THR A 129 1.04 -20.97 11.00
C THR A 129 1.60 -22.27 11.55
N SER A 130 2.76 -22.70 11.06
CA SER A 130 3.51 -23.82 11.60
C SER A 130 5.00 -23.67 11.30
N PRO A 131 5.89 -24.09 12.19
CA PRO A 131 5.63 -24.58 13.55
C PRO A 131 5.15 -23.47 14.50
N THR A 132 4.49 -23.86 15.59
CA THR A 132 4.34 -22.97 16.73
C THR A 132 5.69 -22.72 17.39
N ASN A 133 5.82 -21.57 18.06
CA ASN A 133 7.05 -21.23 18.78
C ASN A 133 7.42 -22.37 19.75
N ARG A 134 8.67 -22.82 19.68
CA ARG A 134 9.24 -23.94 20.48
C ARG A 134 8.68 -25.33 20.19
N ALA A 135 8.00 -25.56 19.06
CA ALA A 135 7.50 -26.89 18.69
C ALA A 135 8.61 -27.94 18.48
N PHE A 136 9.84 -27.51 18.18
CA PHE A 136 10.96 -28.42 17.96
C PHE A 136 11.89 -28.47 19.17
N THR A 137 11.96 -29.65 19.79
CA THR A 137 12.83 -29.95 20.94
C THR A 137 13.82 -31.10 20.69
N GLY A 138 13.78 -31.71 19.49
CA GLY A 138 14.60 -32.86 19.11
C GLY A 138 15.41 -32.63 17.83
N GLN A 139 16.50 -33.36 17.69
CA GLN A 139 17.43 -33.30 16.56
C GLN A 139 17.02 -34.29 15.45
N GLY A 140 17.29 -33.97 14.18
CA GLY A 140 17.11 -34.92 13.07
C GLY A 140 15.76 -34.88 12.34
N ASN A 141 14.80 -34.06 12.77
CA ASN A 141 13.52 -33.92 12.09
C ASN A 141 13.57 -32.88 10.96
N HIS A 142 12.80 -33.10 9.91
CA HIS A 142 12.51 -32.06 8.92
C HIS A 142 11.56 -31.02 9.52
N ILE A 143 11.87 -29.74 9.33
CA ILE A 143 10.95 -28.65 9.67
C ILE A 143 10.15 -28.27 8.43
N VAL A 144 8.83 -28.24 8.59
CA VAL A 144 7.91 -27.64 7.63
C VAL A 144 7.47 -26.28 8.17
N LEU A 145 7.78 -25.23 7.40
CA LEU A 145 7.24 -23.90 7.60
C LEU A 145 5.95 -23.79 6.78
N GLU A 146 4.81 -23.68 7.47
CA GLU A 146 3.54 -23.32 6.83
C GLU A 146 3.31 -21.83 7.04
N VAL A 147 3.07 -21.12 5.94
CA VAL A 147 2.77 -19.69 5.95
C VAL A 147 1.42 -19.44 5.29
N GLN A 148 0.67 -18.51 5.86
CA GLN A 148 -0.50 -17.93 5.22
C GLN A 148 -0.12 -16.56 4.72
N THR A 149 -0.30 -16.33 3.42
CA THR A 149 -0.12 -15.02 2.79
C THR A 149 -1.47 -14.48 2.35
N LYS A 150 -1.68 -13.19 2.52
CA LYS A 150 -2.87 -12.50 2.04
C LYS A 150 -2.43 -11.22 1.34
N ASP A 151 -2.82 -11.09 0.08
CA ASP A 151 -2.58 -9.90 -0.73
C ASP A 151 -3.83 -9.71 -1.60
N ASN A 152 -4.05 -8.47 -2.00
CA ASN A 152 -5.19 -8.02 -2.78
C ASN A 152 -4.89 -7.95 -4.28
N GLY A 153 -3.61 -7.97 -4.65
CA GLY A 153 -3.15 -8.26 -5.99
C GLY A 153 -2.65 -9.69 -6.09
N SER A 154 -1.33 -9.87 -5.96
CA SER A 154 -0.68 -11.19 -6.03
C SER A 154 0.65 -11.20 -5.28
N ILE A 155 0.91 -12.28 -4.54
CA ILE A 155 2.21 -12.49 -3.90
C ILE A 155 3.24 -12.85 -4.97
N ALA A 156 4.16 -11.93 -5.26
CA ALA A 156 5.24 -12.17 -6.21
C ALA A 156 6.32 -13.13 -5.66
N LYS A 157 6.57 -13.09 -4.34
CA LYS A 157 7.64 -13.86 -3.69
C LYS A 157 7.41 -13.99 -2.18
N VAL A 158 7.78 -15.14 -1.61
CA VAL A 158 8.03 -15.31 -0.16
C VAL A 158 9.45 -15.84 0.03
N GLU A 159 10.20 -15.24 0.94
CA GLU A 159 11.55 -15.63 1.33
C GLU A 159 11.55 -16.21 2.74
N TYR A 160 12.27 -17.30 2.96
CA TYR A 160 12.29 -18.04 4.22
C TYR A 160 13.68 -17.96 4.83
N PHE A 161 13.79 -17.51 6.08
CA PHE A 161 15.08 -17.24 6.74
C PHE A 161 15.22 -17.98 8.08
N ALA A 162 16.47 -18.34 8.43
CA ALA A 162 16.88 -18.70 9.79
C ALA A 162 17.91 -17.67 10.28
N GLY A 163 17.47 -16.74 11.14
CA GLY A 163 18.26 -15.53 11.43
C GLY A 163 18.49 -14.75 10.13
N ASP A 164 19.75 -14.48 9.82
CA ASP A 164 20.14 -13.78 8.58
C ASP A 164 20.37 -14.74 7.38
N THR A 165 20.22 -16.05 7.58
CA THR A 165 20.48 -17.05 6.52
C THR A 165 19.23 -17.32 5.70
N LEU A 166 19.28 -17.07 4.38
CA LEU A 166 18.22 -17.45 3.44
C LEU A 166 18.20 -18.98 3.26
N LEU A 167 17.04 -19.58 3.51
CA LEU A 167 16.78 -21.01 3.36
C LEU A 167 16.17 -21.32 1.99
N GLY A 168 15.42 -20.37 1.41
CA GLY A 168 14.90 -20.46 0.05
C GLY A 168 13.76 -19.49 -0.22
N GLU A 169 13.24 -19.54 -1.46
CA GLU A 169 12.19 -18.66 -1.96
C GLU A 169 11.10 -19.49 -2.65
N ARG A 170 9.82 -19.25 -2.32
CA ARG A 170 8.68 -19.83 -3.07
C ARG A 170 7.37 -19.09 -2.78
N PRO A 171 6.50 -18.88 -3.78
CA PRO A 171 5.21 -18.21 -3.58
C PRO A 171 4.12 -19.13 -2.98
N ARG A 172 4.47 -20.28 -2.39
CA ARG A 172 3.52 -21.29 -1.91
C ARG A 172 3.54 -21.40 -0.39
N ASN A 173 2.37 -21.62 0.19
CA ASN A 173 2.10 -21.74 1.63
C ASN A 173 2.98 -22.78 2.36
N HIS A 174 3.55 -23.76 1.65
CA HIS A 174 4.30 -24.87 2.23
C HIS A 174 5.80 -24.79 1.93
N PHE A 175 6.63 -24.65 2.98
CA PHE A 175 8.09 -24.65 2.90
C PHE A 175 8.79 -25.73 3.74
N LEU A 176 9.24 -26.83 3.10
CA LEU A 176 10.17 -27.78 3.69
C LEU A 176 11.61 -27.20 3.75
N LEU A 177 12.19 -27.13 4.95
CA LEU A 177 13.60 -26.71 5.12
C LEU A 177 14.56 -27.70 4.44
N PRO A 178 15.65 -27.21 3.82
CA PRO A 178 16.70 -28.08 3.32
C PRO A 178 17.46 -28.73 4.48
N GLY A 179 17.19 -30.01 4.74
CA GLY A 179 17.91 -30.83 5.71
C GLY A 179 17.35 -30.84 7.15
N PRO A 180 17.86 -31.73 8.00
CA PRO A 180 17.44 -31.84 9.41
C PRO A 180 17.95 -30.66 10.25
N VAL A 181 17.22 -30.34 11.33
CA VAL A 181 17.61 -29.28 12.28
C VAL A 181 19.04 -29.52 12.80
N PRO A 182 19.96 -28.54 12.69
CA PRO A 182 21.29 -28.66 13.27
C PRO A 182 21.19 -28.80 14.79
N ALA A 183 22.10 -29.58 15.39
CA ALA A 183 22.18 -29.72 16.84
C ALA A 183 22.30 -28.32 17.48
N LYS A 184 21.61 -28.09 18.59
CA LYS A 184 21.96 -26.97 19.45
C LYS A 184 23.41 -27.19 19.89
N ALA A 185 24.32 -26.28 19.54
CA ALA A 185 25.69 -26.34 20.03
C ALA A 185 25.64 -26.31 21.57
N SER A 186 26.12 -27.37 22.21
CA SER A 186 26.31 -27.36 23.67
C SER A 186 27.30 -26.27 24.04
N THR A 187 26.88 -25.36 24.90
CA THR A 187 27.77 -24.48 25.68
C THR A 187 28.38 -25.26 26.82
#